data_AF-A0A929MTZ1-F1
#
_entry.id   AF-A0A929MTZ1-F1
#
_cell.length_a   1.000
_cell.length_b   1.000
_cell.length_c   1.000
_cell.angle_alpha   90.00
_cell.angle_beta   90.00
_cell.angle_gamma   90.00
#
_symmetry.space_group_name_H-M   'P 1'
#
loop_
_entity.id
_entity.type
_entity.pdbx_description
1 polymer ?
#
loop_
_entity_poly.entity_id
_entity_poly.type
_entity_poly.pdbx_seq_one_letter_code
_entity_poly.pdbx_strand_id
1 'polypeptide(L)' 'MAEKLMKKSVWAIVGKTLLRVIMYLLLLFLFFVIGLIIGYAIIGKGNFWEVLSQDTWRHIIDLVMK' A
#
# COMPACT_ATOMS: atom_id res chain seq x y z
N MET A 1 -2.39 3.55 -42.29
CA MET A 1 -3.71 3.20 -41.70
C MET A 1 -3.60 2.15 -40.60
N ALA A 2 -2.86 1.05 -40.81
CA ALA A 2 -2.67 -0.03 -39.82
C ALA A 2 -2.07 0.40 -38.46
N GLU A 3 -1.15 1.38 -38.46
CA GLU A 3 -0.47 1.86 -37.23
C GLU A 3 -1.44 2.49 -36.21
N LYS A 4 -2.47 3.22 -36.67
CA LYS A 4 -3.51 3.80 -35.80
C LYS A 4 -4.43 2.74 -35.20
N LEU A 5 -4.70 1.66 -35.94
CA LEU A 5 -5.53 0.55 -35.46
C LEU A 5 -4.80 -0.26 -34.37
N MET A 6 -3.49 -0.46 -34.54
CA MET A 6 -2.64 -1.15 -33.57
C MET A 6 -2.48 -0.35 -32.27
N LYS A 7 -2.20 0.96 -32.33
CA LYS A 7 -2.10 1.81 -31.13
C LYS A 7 -3.41 1.83 -30.32
N LYS A 8 -4.57 1.91 -30.97
CA LYS A 8 -5.87 1.98 -30.26
C LYS A 8 -6.14 0.73 -29.41
N SER A 9 -5.73 -0.45 -29.88
CA SER A 9 -5.86 -1.72 -29.16
C SER A 9 -4.85 -1.85 -28.01
N VAL A 10 -3.58 -1.50 -28.25
CA VAL A 10 -2.51 -1.60 -27.24
C VAL A 10 -2.77 -0.66 -26.06
N TRP A 11 -3.23 0.57 -26.29
CA TRP A 11 -3.55 1.50 -25.20
C TRP A 11 -4.73 1.02 -24.33
N ALA A 12 -5.71 0.34 -24.93
CA ALA A 12 -6.80 -0.27 -24.17
C ALA A 12 -6.31 -1.46 -23.31
N ILE A 13 -5.40 -2.27 -23.84
CA ILE A 13 -4.79 -3.40 -23.11
C ILE A 13 -3.89 -2.88 -21.97
N VAL A 14 -3.02 -1.90 -22.25
CA VAL A 14 -2.14 -1.30 -21.25
C VAL A 14 -2.95 -0.62 -20.15
N GLY A 15 -3.99 0.15 -20.49
CA GLY A 15 -4.89 0.74 -19.51
C GLY A 15 -5.59 -0.30 -18.62
N LYS A 16 -6.06 -1.40 -19.22
CA LYS A 16 -6.68 -2.52 -18.49
C LYS A 16 -5.69 -3.21 -17.54
N THR A 17 -4.45 -3.41 -17.97
CA THR A 17 -3.39 -4.02 -17.16
C THR A 17 -2.98 -3.11 -16.01
N LEU A 18 -2.79 -1.81 -16.25
CA LEU A 18 -2.45 -0.83 -15.20
C LEU A 18 -3.54 -0.75 -14.13
N LEU A 19 -4.82 -0.75 -14.52
CA LEU A 19 -5.93 -0.77 -13.57
C LEU A 19 -5.89 -2.00 -12.67
N ARG A 20 -5.61 -3.18 -13.24
CA ARG A 20 -5.47 -4.42 -12.49
C ARG A 20 -4.27 -4.39 -11.54
N VAL A 21 -3.13 -3.86 -11.97
CA VAL A 21 -1.92 -3.69 -11.13
C VAL A 21 -2.20 -2.75 -9.95
N ILE A 22 -2.86 -1.62 -10.18
CA ILE A 22 -3.26 -0.68 -9.12
C ILE A 22 -4.17 -1.36 -8.10
N MET A 23 -5.10 -2.21 -8.56
CA MET A 23 -5.99 -2.98 -7.68
C MET A 23 -5.20 -3.92 -6.75
N TYR A 24 -4.20 -4.64 -7.29
CA TYR A 24 -3.34 -5.50 -6.46
C TYR A 24 -2.44 -4.70 -5.53
N LEU A 25 -1.93 -3.53 -5.95
CA LEU A 25 -1.16 -2.64 -5.09
C LEU A 25 -1.98 -2.11 -3.91
N LEU A 26 -3.23 -1.71 -4.15
CA LEU A 26 -4.17 -1.32 -3.09
C LEU A 26 -4.42 -2.46 -2.11
N LEU A 27 -4.60 -3.68 -2.63
CA LEU A 27 -4.80 -4.85 -1.79
C LEU A 27 -3.55 -5.16 -0.94
N LEU A 28 -2.36 -5.10 -1.54
CA LEU A 28 -1.09 -5.25 -0.84
C LEU A 28 -0.93 -4.19 0.26
N PHE A 29 -1.25 -2.94 -0.04
CA PHE A 29 -1.21 -1.84 0.92
C PHE A 29 -2.19 -2.08 2.08
N LEU A 30 -3.38 -2.60 1.79
CA LEU A 30 -4.35 -2.97 2.83
C LEU A 30 -3.80 -4.06 3.75
N PHE A 31 -3.22 -5.12 3.18
CA PHE A 31 -2.56 -6.17 3.97
C PHE A 31 -1.40 -5.63 4.80
N PHE A 32 -0.64 -4.67 4.27
CA PHE A 32 0.44 -4.01 5.00
C PHE A 32 -0.08 -3.23 6.22
N VAL A 33 -1.13 -2.43 6.06
CA VAL A 33 -1.77 -1.70 7.17
C VAL A 33 -2.32 -2.67 8.21
N ILE A 34 -2.99 -3.74 7.77
CA ILE A 34 -3.48 -4.80 8.68
C ILE A 34 -2.31 -5.44 9.43
N GLY A 35 -1.22 -5.77 8.74
CA GLY A 35 -0.01 -6.32 9.35
C GLY A 35 0.61 -5.39 10.40
N LEU A 36 0.64 -4.07 10.13
CA LEU A 36 1.09 -3.06 11.07
C LEU A 36 0.18 -3.00 12.30
N ILE A 37 -1.14 -2.99 12.12
CA ILE A 37 -2.10 -3.02 13.22
C ILE A 37 -1.89 -4.28 14.08
N ILE A 38 -1.76 -5.44 13.44
CA ILE A 38 -1.52 -6.71 14.14
C ILE A 38 -0.19 -6.66 14.91
N GLY A 39 0.90 -6.21 14.28
CA GLY A 39 2.20 -6.10 14.93
C GLY A 39 2.20 -5.13 16.11
N TYR A 40 1.64 -3.93 15.92
CA TYR A 40 1.63 -2.90 16.95
C TYR A 40 0.65 -3.22 18.09
N ALA A 41 -0.56 -3.67 17.76
CA ALA A 41 -1.60 -3.92 18.76
C ALA A 41 -1.43 -5.26 19.48
N ILE A 42 -1.09 -6.34 18.76
CA ILE A 42 -1.00 -7.68 19.36
C ILE A 42 0.37 -7.89 20.01
N ILE A 43 1.46 -7.54 19.32
CA ILE A 43 2.82 -7.74 19.85
C ILE A 43 3.24 -6.56 20.73
N GLY A 44 2.99 -5.33 20.27
CA GLY A 44 3.33 -4.10 20.99
C GLY A 44 2.38 -3.73 22.13
N LYS A 45 1.23 -4.41 22.28
CA LYS A 45 0.15 -4.09 23.24
C LYS A 45 -0.38 -2.65 23.13
N GLY A 46 -0.12 -1.96 22.01
CA GLY A 46 -0.59 -0.60 21.77
C GLY A 46 -2.01 -0.54 21.21
N ASN A 47 -2.62 0.64 21.15
CA ASN A 47 -3.94 0.77 20.53
C ASN A 47 -3.84 0.66 19.00
N PHE A 48 -4.78 -0.06 18.38
CA PHE A 48 -4.80 -0.26 16.92
C PHE A 48 -4.91 1.05 16.13
N TRP A 49 -5.52 2.09 16.71
CA TRP A 49 -5.59 3.42 16.09
C TRP A 49 -4.28 4.21 16.16
N GLU A 50 -3.44 3.93 17.15
CA GLU A 50 -2.20 4.68 17.36
C GLU A 50 -1.14 4.32 16.33
N VAL A 51 -1.21 3.16 15.68
CA VAL A 51 -0.24 2.77 14.64
C VAL A 51 -0.24 3.72 13.43
N LEU A 52 -1.34 4.44 13.20
CA LEU A 52 -1.46 5.45 12.14
C LEU A 52 -1.09 6.86 12.63
N SER A 53 -0.91 7.05 13.94
CA SER A 53 -0.52 8.33 14.53
C SER A 53 0.97 8.60 14.33
N GLN A 54 1.34 9.83 13.99
CA GLN A 54 2.75 10.21 13.86
C GLN A 54 3.53 10.10 15.18
N ASP A 55 2.88 10.34 16.33
CA ASP A 55 3.52 10.23 17.65
C ASP A 55 4.07 8.81 17.91
N THR A 56 3.37 7.77 17.47
CA THR A 56 3.83 6.38 17.59
C THR A 56 5.11 6.13 16.81
N TRP A 57 5.20 6.66 15.58
CA TRP A 57 6.40 6.54 14.77
C TRP A 57 7.56 7.33 15.37
N ARG A 58 7.31 8.52 15.92
CA ARG A 58 8.32 9.28 16.68
C ARG A 58 8.83 8.47 17.87
N HIS A 59 7.93 7.87 18.64
CA HIS A 59 8.30 7.05 19.80
C HIS A 59 9.14 5.83 19.41
N ILE A 60 8.77 5.12 18.34
CA ILE A 60 9.55 3.98 17.81
C ILE A 60 10.94 4.44 17.32
N ILE A 61 11.01 5.55 16.59
CA ILE A 61 12.27 6.09 16.08
C ILE A 61 13.18 6.51 17.24
N ASP A 62 12.62 7.18 18.25
CA ASP A 62 13.34 7.57 19.45
C ASP A 62 13.86 6.34 20.20
N LEU A 63 13.06 5.27 20.33
CA LEU A 63 13.48 4.00 20.94
C LEU A 63 14.64 3.33 20.19
N VAL A 64 14.68 3.42 18.86
CA VAL A 64 15.73 2.79 18.04
C VAL A 64 17.00 3.64 17.96
N MET A 65 16.88 4.96 17.94
CA MET A 65 18.03 5.88 17.89
C MET A 65 18.66 6.16 19.26
N LYS A 66 17.96 5.88 20.35
CA LYS A 66 18.45 6.03 21.72
C LYS A 66 19.30 4.84 22.17
#